data_AF-A0AAD4E8P6-F1
#
_entry.id   AF-A0AAD4E8P6-F1
#
_cell.length_a   1.000
_cell.length_b   1.000
_cell.length_c   1.000
_cell.angle_alpha   90.00
_cell.angle_beta   90.00
_cell.angle_gamma   90.00
#
_symmetry.space_group_name_H-M   'P 1'
#
loop_
_entity.id
_entity.type
_entity.pdbx_description
1 polymer ?
#
loop_
_entity_poly.entity_id
_entity_poly.type
_entity_poly.pdbx_seq_one_letter_code
_entity_poly.pdbx_strand_id
1 'polypeptide(L)'
;KTWLFNNKKKKERKDMIKYGRKWTPRMVVYQQKREEVLKRIEDESGVKPGDPGMFKHYQAAVKRVMAELDDNELEKAKETAEEWSNNCPPPEIQAQVAQ
;
A
#
# COMPACT_ATOMS: atom_id res chain seq x y z
N LYS A 1 12.95 -6.24 -52.22
CA LYS A 1 13.42 -5.92 -50.85
C LYS A 1 12.23 -6.01 -49.88
N THR A 2 12.00 -7.16 -49.23
CA THR A 2 10.89 -7.36 -48.27
C THR A 2 11.38 -8.07 -47.00
N TRP A 3 12.49 -7.59 -46.44
CA TRP A 3 13.10 -8.18 -45.24
C TRP A 3 12.40 -7.78 -43.93
N LEU A 4 11.53 -6.74 -43.96
CA LEU A 4 10.91 -6.18 -42.77
C LEU A 4 9.62 -6.87 -42.30
N PHE A 5 9.15 -7.92 -42.98
CA PHE A 5 7.78 -8.41 -42.74
C PHE A 5 7.61 -9.49 -41.66
N ASN A 6 8.69 -10.01 -41.06
CA ASN A 6 8.57 -11.21 -40.22
C ASN A 6 9.17 -11.14 -38.81
N ASN A 7 9.33 -9.95 -38.24
CA ASN A 7 9.81 -9.80 -36.85
C ASN A 7 8.78 -9.22 -35.87
N LYS A 8 7.49 -9.43 -36.12
CA LYS A 8 6.49 -9.28 -35.06
C LYS A 8 6.43 -10.59 -34.29
N LYS A 9 7.35 -10.78 -33.35
CA LYS A 9 7.12 -11.72 -32.26
C LYS A 9 5.77 -11.33 -31.65
N LYS A 10 4.74 -12.15 -31.85
CA LYS A 10 3.48 -12.01 -31.13
C LYS A 10 3.91 -12.04 -29.66
N LYS A 11 3.76 -10.92 -28.95
CA LYS A 11 3.83 -10.95 -27.49
C LYS A 11 2.69 -11.87 -27.09
N GLU A 12 3.00 -13.12 -26.78
CA GLU A 12 2.09 -13.98 -26.07
C GLU A 12 1.63 -13.16 -24.86
N ARG A 13 0.31 -13.03 -24.70
CA ARG A 13 -0.25 -12.40 -23.51
C ARG A 13 0.25 -13.26 -22.37
N LYS A 14 1.28 -12.78 -21.64
CA LYS A 14 1.82 -13.47 -20.48
C LYS A 14 0.63 -13.94 -19.66
N ASP A 15 0.54 -15.25 -19.43
CA ASP A 15 -0.51 -15.85 -18.63
C ASP A 15 -0.69 -15.00 -17.38
N MET A 16 -1.92 -14.55 -17.17
CA MET A 16 -2.39 -13.67 -16.10
C MET A 16 -1.49 -13.81 -14.88
N ILE A 17 -0.49 -12.94 -14.81
CA ILE A 17 0.45 -12.98 -13.71
C ILE A 17 -0.43 -12.65 -12.52
N LYS A 18 -0.53 -13.58 -11.57
CA LYS A 18 -1.24 -13.39 -10.28
C LYS A 18 -0.53 -12.26 -9.53
N TYR A 19 -0.63 -11.04 -10.04
CA TYR A 19 -0.16 -9.84 -9.40
C TYR A 19 -1.27 -9.37 -8.45
N GLY A 20 -1.63 -10.24 -7.51
CA GLY A 20 -2.01 -9.73 -6.21
C GLY A 20 -0.75 -9.09 -5.66
N ARG A 21 -0.75 -7.76 -5.50
CA ARG A 21 0.30 -7.07 -4.75
C ARG A 21 0.41 -7.79 -3.41
N LYS A 22 1.56 -8.40 -3.12
CA LYS A 22 1.76 -9.06 -1.82
C LYS A 22 1.66 -7.99 -0.74
N TRP A 23 0.70 -8.15 0.16
CA TRP A 23 0.51 -7.26 1.28
C TRP A 23 1.56 -7.60 2.34
N THR A 24 2.19 -6.57 2.88
CA THR A 24 3.07 -6.70 4.03
C THR A 24 2.33 -6.22 5.27
N PRO A 25 2.67 -6.71 6.48
CA PRO A 25 2.01 -6.27 7.72
C PRO A 25 2.08 -4.75 7.87
N ARG A 26 3.20 -4.16 7.44
CA ARG A 26 3.41 -2.72 7.40
C ARG A 26 2.41 -1.98 6.51
N MET A 27 2.04 -2.53 5.35
CA MET A 27 1.03 -1.93 4.47
C MET A 27 -0.39 -2.04 5.05
N VAL A 28 -0.68 -3.12 5.79
CA VAL A 28 -1.97 -3.28 6.47
C VAL A 28 -2.11 -2.26 7.58
N VAL A 29 -1.11 -2.17 8.47
CA VAL A 29 -1.05 -1.16 9.53
C VAL A 29 -1.14 0.25 8.95
N TYR A 30 -0.39 0.50 7.87
CA TYR A 30 -0.41 1.77 7.18
C TYR A 30 -1.82 2.17 6.75
N GLN A 31 -2.58 1.25 6.16
CA GLN A 31 -3.92 1.55 5.69
C GLN A 31 -4.93 1.65 6.83
N GLN A 32 -4.88 0.75 7.81
CA GLN A 32 -5.77 0.79 8.97
C GLN A 32 -5.56 2.02 9.85
N LYS A 33 -4.31 2.45 10.02
CA LYS A 33 -3.93 3.59 10.86
C LYS A 33 -3.72 4.87 10.06
N ARG A 34 -4.04 4.89 8.75
CA ARG A 34 -3.85 6.06 7.89
C ARG A 34 -4.60 7.26 8.45
N GLU A 35 -5.88 7.10 8.77
CA GLU A 35 -6.71 8.19 9.31
C GLU A 35 -6.21 8.69 10.67
N GLU A 36 -5.74 7.77 11.52
CA GLU A 36 -5.15 8.11 12.82
C GLU A 36 -3.85 8.91 12.67
N VAL A 37 -2.99 8.50 11.72
CA VAL A 37 -1.76 9.21 11.37
C VAL A 37 -2.07 10.59 10.78
N LEU A 38 -3.07 10.70 9.90
CA LEU A 38 -3.48 11.99 9.33
C LEU A 38 -3.97 12.95 10.42
N LYS A 39 -4.79 12.47 11.36
CA LYS A 39 -5.22 13.26 12.53
C LYS A 39 -4.04 13.70 13.40
N ARG A 40 -3.12 12.79 13.73
CA ARG A 40 -1.91 13.16 14.51
C ARG A 40 -1.07 14.21 13.81
N ILE A 41 -0.95 14.18 12.48
CA ILE A 41 -0.19 15.18 11.73
C ILE A 41 -0.91 16.53 11.72
N GLU A 42 -2.24 16.53 11.60
CA GLU A 42 -3.03 17.75 11.71
C GLU A 42 -2.89 18.38 13.10
N ASP A 43 -3.00 17.59 14.17
CA ASP A 43 -2.82 18.04 15.56
C ASP A 43 -1.38 18.52 15.86
N GLU A 44 -0.35 17.77 15.49
CA GLU A 44 1.05 18.10 15.82
C GLU A 44 1.62 19.21 14.93
N SER A 45 1.27 19.20 13.65
CA SER A 45 1.95 20.00 12.63
C SER A 45 1.09 21.15 12.09
N GLY A 46 -0.23 21.11 12.30
CA GLY A 46 -1.19 22.04 11.68
C GLY A 46 -1.21 21.98 10.15
N VAL A 47 -0.58 20.96 9.56
CA VAL A 47 -0.45 20.80 8.11
C VAL A 47 -1.70 20.13 7.59
N LYS A 48 -2.38 20.80 6.66
CA LYS A 48 -3.61 20.28 6.06
C LYS A 48 -3.31 18.99 5.29
N PRO A 49 -4.23 18.00 5.33
CA PRO A 49 -4.13 16.82 4.50
C PRO A 49 -4.06 17.21 3.02
N GLY A 50 -3.01 16.75 2.33
CA GLY A 50 -2.79 17.01 0.90
C GLY A 50 -1.69 18.04 0.58
N ASP A 51 -1.09 18.68 1.59
CA ASP A 51 0.08 19.53 1.37
C ASP A 51 1.33 18.68 1.03
N PRO A 52 2.16 19.06 0.05
CA PRO A 52 3.42 18.36 -0.23
C PRO A 52 4.34 18.23 0.98
N GLY A 53 4.30 19.20 1.91
CA GLY A 53 5.05 19.17 3.16
C GLY A 53 4.59 18.06 4.12
N MET A 54 3.36 17.58 3.98
CA MET A 54 2.77 16.54 4.83
C MET A 54 3.54 15.23 4.74
N PHE A 55 4.04 14.86 3.55
CA PHE A 55 4.73 13.58 3.34
C PHE A 55 5.94 13.38 4.28
N LYS A 56 6.64 14.47 4.61
CA LYS A 56 7.79 14.44 5.52
C LYS A 56 7.36 14.11 6.96
N HIS A 57 6.29 14.74 7.43
CA HIS A 57 5.72 14.47 8.75
C HIS A 57 5.05 13.10 8.80
N TYR A 58 4.48 12.67 7.68
CA TYR A 58 3.77 11.42 7.54
C TYR A 58 4.67 10.19 7.74
N GLN A 59 5.84 10.16 7.11
CA GLN A 59 6.79 9.06 7.35
C GLN A 59 7.25 8.99 8.82
N ALA A 60 7.44 10.15 9.47
CA ALA A 60 7.83 10.21 10.89
C ALA A 60 6.69 9.74 11.81
N ALA A 61 5.46 10.20 11.56
CA ALA A 61 4.28 9.80 12.32
C ALA A 61 4.00 8.30 12.19
N VAL A 62 4.04 7.75 10.97
CA VAL A 62 3.92 6.29 10.76
C VAL A 62 5.00 5.54 11.54
N LYS A 63 6.25 6.01 11.53
CA LYS A 63 7.34 5.35 12.26
C LYS A 63 7.10 5.35 13.76
N ARG A 64 6.55 6.43 14.33
CA ARG A 64 6.18 6.50 15.75
C ARG A 64 5.04 5.57 16.09
N VAL A 65 3.97 5.58 15.29
CA VAL A 65 2.83 4.66 15.47
C VAL A 65 3.31 3.21 15.39
N MET A 66 4.17 2.87 14.43
CA MET A 66 4.78 1.54 14.34
C MET A 66 5.69 1.17 15.51
N ALA A 67 6.26 2.14 16.21
CA ALA A 67 7.08 1.89 17.40
C ALA A 67 6.23 1.78 18.68
N GLU A 68 5.03 2.37 18.69
CA GLU A 68 4.04 2.26 19.77
C GLU A 68 3.17 1.00 19.63
N LEU A 69 3.10 0.43 18.41
CA LEU A 69 2.38 -0.81 18.12
C LEU A 69 2.98 -1.98 18.91
N ASP A 70 2.13 -2.63 19.69
CA ASP A 70 2.47 -3.81 20.48
C ASP A 70 2.71 -5.03 19.58
N ASP A 71 3.53 -5.99 20.04
CA ASP A 71 3.83 -7.21 19.28
C ASP A 71 2.56 -7.98 18.88
N ASN A 72 1.50 -7.92 19.69
CA ASN A 72 0.19 -8.51 19.40
C ASN A 72 -0.48 -7.85 18.18
N GLU A 73 -0.42 -6.53 18.07
CA GLU A 73 -0.99 -5.81 16.92
C GLU A 73 -0.17 -6.06 15.65
N LEU A 74 1.14 -6.24 15.78
CA LEU A 74 2.00 -6.65 14.67
C LEU A 74 1.64 -8.05 14.16
N GLU A 75 1.31 -8.98 15.06
CA GLU A 75 0.89 -10.33 14.71
C GLU A 75 -0.46 -10.34 13.98
N LYS A 76 -1.46 -9.60 14.48
CA LYS A 76 -2.74 -9.42 13.78
C LYS A 76 -2.56 -8.80 12.39
N ALA A 77 -1.63 -7.85 12.26
CA ALA A 77 -1.30 -7.25 10.98
C ALA A 77 -0.64 -8.25 10.01
N LYS A 78 0.11 -9.25 10.51
CA LYS A 78 0.66 -10.34 9.69
C LYS A 78 -0.44 -11.24 9.18
N GLU A 79 -1.32 -11.71 10.06
CA GLU A 79 -2.46 -12.55 9.66
C GLU A 79 -3.33 -11.85 8.62
N THR A 80 -3.64 -10.58 8.85
CA THR A 80 -4.41 -9.77 7.91
C THR A 80 -3.68 -9.56 6.58
N ALA A 81 -2.35 -9.40 6.60
CA ALA A 81 -1.56 -9.25 5.38
C ALA A 81 -1.54 -10.53 4.54
N GLU A 82 -1.47 -11.69 5.19
CA GLU A 82 -1.58 -12.98 4.53
C GLU A 82 -2.98 -13.19 3.95
N GLU A 83 -4.02 -12.85 4.72
CA GLU A 83 -5.40 -12.92 4.26
C GLU A 83 -5.63 -12.03 3.02
N TRP A 84 -5.20 -10.77 3.07
CA TRP A 84 -5.35 -9.84 1.94
C TRP A 84 -4.50 -10.23 0.73
N SER A 85 -3.37 -10.90 0.94
CA SER A 85 -2.55 -11.44 -0.14
C SER A 85 -3.22 -12.65 -0.83
N ASN A 86 -4.02 -13.41 -0.10
CA ASN A 86 -4.70 -14.61 -0.61
C ASN A 86 -6.10 -14.33 -1.17
N ASN A 87 -6.90 -13.49 -0.48
CA ASN A 87 -8.32 -13.25 -0.76
C ASN A 87 -8.63 -11.86 -1.35
N CYS A 88 -7.59 -11.06 -1.62
CA CYS A 88 -7.67 -9.62 -1.90
C CYS A 88 -8.15 -8.79 -0.69
N PRO A 89 -7.63 -7.56 -0.53
CA PRO A 89 -8.06 -6.65 0.53
C PRO A 89 -9.50 -6.16 0.31
N PRO A 90 -10.17 -5.62 1.33
CA PRO A 90 -11.52 -5.08 1.21
C PRO A 90 -11.65 -4.01 0.10
N PRO A 91 -12.86 -3.81 -0.49
CA PRO A 91 -13.07 -2.88 -1.60
C PRO A 91 -12.66 -1.43 -1.31
N GLU A 92 -12.84 -0.99 -0.07
CA GLU A 92 -12.43 0.34 0.40
C GLU A 92 -10.91 0.53 0.31
N ILE A 93 -10.16 -0.48 0.77
CA ILE A 93 -8.69 -0.50 0.70
C ILE A 93 -8.22 -0.62 -0.76
N GLN A 94 -8.94 -1.38 -1.59
CA GLN A 94 -8.66 -1.47 -3.04
C GLN A 94 -8.83 -0.12 -3.73
N ALA A 95 -9.92 0.60 -3.44
CA ALA A 95 -10.19 1.92 -4.01
C ALA A 95 -9.10 2.94 -3.62
N GLN A 96 -8.65 2.91 -2.37
CA GLN A 96 -7.56 3.77 -1.89
C GLN A 96 -6.18 3.44 -2.46
N VAL A 97 -5.95 2.18 -2.88
CA VAL A 97 -4.68 1.75 -3.50
C VAL A 97 -4.68 1.95 -5.01
N ALA A 98 -5.85 1.96 -5.65
CA ALA A 98 -6.02 2.15 -7.08
C ALA A 98 -6.00 3.63 -7.53
N GLN A 99 -6.09 4.59 -6.59
CA GLN A 99 -5.85 6.02 -6.83
C GLN A 99 -4.36 6.35 -6.90
#